data_AF-A0A8X6PCV1-F1
#
_entry.id   AF-A0A8X6PCV1-F1
#
_cell.length_a   1.000
_cell.length_b   1.000
_cell.length_c   1.000
_cell.angle_alpha   90.00
_cell.angle_beta   90.00
_cell.angle_gamma   90.00
#
_symmetry.space_group_name_H-M   'P 1'
#
loop_
_entity.id
_entity.type
_entity.pdbx_description
1 polymer ?
#
loop_
_entity_poly.entity_id
_entity_poly.type
_entity_poly.pdbx_seq_one_letter_code
_entity_poly.pdbx_strand_id
1 'polypeptide(L)'
;MSSYMTNGFDDINIRLAYGMRCIGSGNSAVKTFCAIMNLTPPPAKFETYNDILLRGLIKVSSESTRNSVEDTVKNNNNSYRSNLEISVVSEK
;
A
#
# COMPACT_ATOMS: atom_id res chain seq x y z
N MET A 1 23.96 -2.38 2.51
CA MET A 1 22.52 -2.02 2.61
C MET A 1 22.16 -2.09 4.09
N SER A 2 21.97 -0.95 4.77
CA SER A 2 21.64 -0.94 6.20
C SER A 2 20.16 -1.29 6.38
N SER A 3 19.84 -2.30 7.20
CA SER A 3 18.45 -2.60 7.56
C SER A 3 17.96 -1.55 8.56
N TYR A 4 16.80 -0.97 8.29
CA TYR A 4 16.11 -0.11 9.25
C TYR A 4 15.01 -0.93 9.93
N MET A 5 14.89 -0.76 11.24
CA MET A 5 13.87 -1.44 12.03
C MET A 5 12.56 -0.66 11.92
N THR A 6 11.51 -1.33 11.45
CA THR A 6 10.15 -0.78 11.44
C THR A 6 9.33 -1.56 12.45
N ASN A 7 8.85 -0.91 13.51
CA ASN A 7 8.10 -1.54 14.60
C ASN A 7 8.82 -2.73 15.27
N GLY A 8 10.16 -2.71 15.34
CA GLY A 8 10.96 -3.79 15.92
C GLY A 8 11.21 -4.97 14.97
N PHE A 9 10.80 -4.88 13.71
CA PHE A 9 11.07 -5.89 12.67
C PHE A 9 12.00 -5.32 11.61
N ASP A 10 12.87 -6.16 11.05
CA ASP A 10 13.69 -5.78 9.90
C ASP A 10 12.79 -5.50 8.70
N ASP A 11 12.87 -4.29 8.16
CA ASP A 11 12.10 -3.87 6.99
C ASP A 11 12.32 -4.78 5.76
N ILE A 12 13.55 -5.29 5.61
CA ILE A 12 13.90 -6.25 4.56
C ILE A 12 13.03 -7.51 4.63
N ASN A 13 12.77 -8.01 5.84
CA ASN A 13 11.94 -9.20 6.03
C ASN A 13 10.46 -8.92 5.76
N ILE A 14 9.98 -7.71 6.09
CA ILE A 14 8.61 -7.27 5.75
C ILE A 14 8.43 -7.23 4.24
N ARG A 15 9.39 -6.64 3.51
CA ARG A 15 9.37 -6.57 2.04
C ARG A 15 9.44 -7.95 1.39
N LEU A 16 10.27 -8.84 1.92
CA LEU A 16 10.35 -10.22 1.45
C LEU A 16 9.00 -10.94 1.63
N ALA A 17 8.40 -10.83 2.81
CA ALA A 17 7.09 -11.43 3.09
C ALA A 17 5.99 -10.88 2.16
N TYR A 18 5.98 -9.56 1.93
CA TYR A 18 5.07 -8.92 1.00
C TYR A 18 5.25 -9.41 -0.44
N GLY A 19 6.49 -9.40 -0.94
CA GLY A 19 6.80 -9.83 -2.31
C GLY A 19 6.41 -11.28 -2.57
N MET A 20 6.72 -12.18 -1.63
CA MET A 20 6.34 -13.60 -1.73
C MET A 20 4.81 -13.77 -1.73
N ARG A 21 4.08 -12.94 -0.98
CA ARG A 21 2.61 -12.93 -0.98
C ARG A 21 2.02 -12.43 -2.30
N CYS A 22 2.62 -11.43 -2.93
CA CYS A 22 2.21 -10.96 -4.27
C CYS A 22 2.36 -12.05 -5.34
N ILE A 23 3.35 -12.93 -5.20
CA ILE A 23 3.59 -14.07 -6.11
C ILE A 23 2.68 -15.27 -5.75
N GLY A 24 1.95 -15.23 -4.63
CA GLY A 24 1.14 -16.34 -4.14
C GLY A 24 1.96 -17.46 -3.49
N SER A 25 3.21 -17.16 -3.09
CA SER A 25 4.11 -18.11 -2.45
C SER A 25 4.01 -18.05 -0.92
N GLY A 26 3.82 -19.22 -0.30
CA GLY A 26 3.70 -19.36 1.14
C GLY A 26 5.04 -19.42 1.87
N ASN A 27 4.98 -19.55 3.20
CA ASN A 27 6.14 -19.59 4.10
C ASN A 27 7.19 -20.64 3.69
N SER A 28 6.77 -21.81 3.21
CA SER A 28 7.71 -22.85 2.76
C SER A 28 8.60 -22.37 1.62
N ALA A 29 8.05 -21.65 0.65
CA ALA A 29 8.82 -21.13 -0.48
C ALA A 29 9.80 -20.04 -0.02
N VAL A 30 9.40 -19.20 0.94
CA VAL A 30 10.29 -18.17 1.52
C VAL A 30 11.47 -18.80 2.24
N LYS A 31 11.24 -19.85 3.03
CA LYS A 31 12.31 -20.61 3.70
C LYS A 31 13.29 -21.21 2.68
N THR A 32 12.77 -21.84 1.64
CA THR A 32 13.60 -22.41 0.56
C THR A 32 14.40 -21.32 -0.15
N PHE A 33 13.77 -20.18 -0.48
CA PHE A 33 14.44 -19.06 -1.10
C PHE A 33 15.58 -18.52 -0.23
N CYS A 34 15.35 -18.28 1.06
CA CYS A 34 16.39 -17.83 1.98
C CYS A 34 17.53 -18.84 2.11
N ALA A 35 17.23 -20.15 2.14
CA ALA A 35 18.25 -21.19 2.17
C ALA A 35 19.10 -21.20 0.89
N ILE A 36 18.49 -21.08 -0.29
CA ILE A 36 19.20 -21.03 -1.58
C ILE A 36 20.10 -19.80 -1.66
N MET A 37 19.60 -18.65 -1.20
CA MET A 37 20.28 -17.36 -1.29
C MET A 37 21.26 -17.11 -0.15
N ASN A 38 21.45 -18.08 0.76
CA ASN A 38 22.25 -17.94 1.98
C ASN A 38 21.88 -16.68 2.79
N LEU A 39 20.59 -16.37 2.86
CA LEU A 39 20.03 -15.26 3.62
C LEU A 39 19.67 -15.72 5.03
N THR A 40 19.63 -14.79 5.98
CA THR A 40 19.06 -15.05 7.30
C THR A 40 17.63 -15.59 7.15
N PRO A 41 17.28 -16.67 7.87
CA PRO A 41 15.98 -17.28 7.74
C PRO A 41 14.87 -16.28 8.11
N PRO A 42 13.76 -16.25 7.35
CA PRO A 42 12.66 -15.37 7.67
C PRO A 42 12.12 -15.75 9.07
N PRO A 43 11.69 -14.79 9.90
CA PRO A 43 11.35 -15.14 11.27
C PRO A 43 10.22 -16.16 11.34
N ALA A 44 10.32 -17.06 12.31
CA ALA A 44 9.49 -18.26 12.42
C ALA A 44 7.98 -17.96 12.45
N LYS A 45 7.59 -16.74 12.86
CA LYS A 45 6.21 -16.29 12.99
C LYS A 45 5.82 -15.36 11.85
N PHE A 46 5.37 -15.94 10.74
CA PHE A 46 4.84 -15.21 9.60
C PHE A 46 3.58 -14.39 9.93
N GLU A 47 2.86 -14.79 10.99
CA GLU A 47 1.66 -14.11 11.49
C GLU A 47 1.93 -12.64 11.82
N THR A 48 3.05 -12.33 12.47
CA THR A 48 3.36 -10.96 12.86
C THR A 48 3.61 -10.06 11.64
N TYR A 49 4.23 -10.60 10.59
CA TYR A 49 4.37 -9.90 9.32
C TYR A 49 3.02 -9.68 8.64
N ASN A 50 2.15 -10.68 8.68
CA ASN A 50 0.80 -10.55 8.14
C ASN A 50 0.03 -9.42 8.85
N ASP A 51 0.15 -9.28 10.17
CA ASP A 51 -0.49 -8.20 10.91
C ASP A 51 0.03 -6.83 10.51
N ILE A 52 1.35 -6.68 10.34
CA ILE A 52 1.97 -5.43 9.89
C ILE A 52 1.48 -5.07 8.50
N LEU A 53 1.51 -6.03 7.57
CA LEU A 53 1.06 -5.84 6.20
C LEU A 53 -0.44 -5.53 6.14
N LEU A 54 -1.26 -6.19 6.94
CA LEU A 54 -2.70 -5.96 7.03
C LEU A 54 -3.01 -4.54 7.53
N ARG A 55 -2.32 -4.08 8.59
CA ARG A 55 -2.50 -2.71 9.10
C ARG A 55 -2.12 -1.67 8.06
N GLY A 56 -1.00 -1.87 7.37
CA GLY A 56 -0.57 -1.00 6.27
C GLY A 56 -1.60 -0.97 5.15
N LEU A 57 -2.09 -2.15 4.74
CA LEU A 57 -3.09 -2.29 3.70
C LEU A 57 -4.40 -1.57 4.04
N ILE A 58 -4.94 -1.78 5.25
CA ILE A 58 -6.19 -1.14 5.71
C ILE A 58 -6.04 0.39 5.70
N LYS A 59 -4.91 0.91 6.18
CA LYS A 59 -4.65 2.35 6.19
C LYS A 59 -4.64 2.91 4.77
N VAL A 60 -3.85 2.31 3.88
CA VAL A 60 -3.71 2.78 2.49
C VAL A 60 -5.04 2.66 1.73
N SER A 61 -5.78 1.56 1.90
CA SER A 61 -7.07 1.38 1.22
C SER A 61 -8.11 2.40 1.70
N SER A 62 -8.14 2.69 3.01
CA SER A 62 -9.06 3.67 3.58
C SER A 62 -8.73 5.08 3.09
N GLU A 63 -7.46 5.47 3.12
CA GLU A 63 -6.99 6.77 2.62
C GLU A 63 -7.23 6.92 1.12
N SER A 64 -6.92 5.89 0.33
CA SER A 64 -7.13 5.89 -1.12
C SER A 64 -8.60 6.06 -1.49
N THR A 65 -9.50 5.34 -0.81
CA THR A 65 -10.95 5.46 -1.05
C THR A 65 -11.43 6.86 -0.69
N ARG A 66 -11.02 7.39 0.47
CA ARG A 66 -11.36 8.74 0.93
C ARG A 66 -10.89 9.80 -0.08
N ASN A 67 -9.65 9.72 -0.52
CA ASN A 67 -9.07 10.67 -1.48
C ASN A 67 -9.80 10.60 -2.82
N SER A 68 -10.11 9.39 -3.32
CA SER A 68 -10.88 9.20 -4.56
C SER A 68 -12.26 9.89 -4.50
N VAL A 69 -12.95 9.79 -3.37
CA VAL A 69 -14.23 10.49 -3.15
C VAL A 69 -14.04 12.00 -3.13
N GLU A 70 -13.05 12.51 -2.38
CA GLU A 70 -12.75 13.94 -2.32
C GLU A 70 -12.39 14.53 -3.70
N ASP A 71 -11.56 13.82 -4.46
CA ASP A 71 -11.13 14.23 -5.80
C ASP A 71 -12.33 14.24 -6.77
N THR A 72 -13.23 13.26 -6.66
CA THR A 72 -14.48 13.24 -7.42
C THR A 72 -15.38 14.44 -7.10
N VAL A 73 -15.55 14.76 -5.80
CA VAL A 73 -16.37 15.92 -5.38
C VAL A 73 -15.76 17.25 -5.84
N LYS A 74 -14.44 17.41 -5.70
CA LYS A 74 -13.73 18.61 -6.19
C LYS A 74 -13.87 18.79 -7.70
N ASN A 75 -13.69 17.72 -8.47
CA ASN A 75 -13.85 17.75 -9.92
C ASN A 75 -15.28 18.10 -10.34
N ASN A 76 -16.28 17.56 -9.63
CA ASN A 76 -17.68 17.89 -9.88
C ASN A 76 -17.97 19.37 -9.57
N ASN A 77 -17.56 19.88 -8.41
CA ASN A 77 -17.78 21.28 -8.05
C ASN A 77 -17.06 22.26 -8.98
N ASN A 78 -15.86 21.92 -9.45
CA ASN A 78 -15.15 22.70 -10.45
C ASN A 78 -15.90 22.70 -11.79
N SER A 79 -16.42 21.54 -12.22
CA SER A 79 -17.25 21.43 -13.42
C SER A 79 -18.52 22.28 -13.32
N TYR A 80 -19.19 22.34 -12.16
CA TYR A 80 -20.38 23.21 -12.01
C TYR A 80 -20.01 24.71 -12.02
N ARG A 81 -18.88 25.09 -11.42
CA ARG A 81 -18.40 26.50 -11.44
C ARG A 81 -18.02 26.96 -12.84
N SER A 82 -17.31 26.15 -13.62
CA SER A 82 -16.96 26.50 -15.00
C SER A 82 -18.19 26.60 -15.90
N ASN A 83 -19.19 25.73 -15.74
CA ASN A 83 -20.46 25.81 -16.47
C ASN A 83 -21.31 27.04 -16.08
N LEU A 84 -21.25 27.46 -14.81
CA LEU A 84 -21.93 28.68 -14.37
C LEU A 84 -21.27 29.94 -14.96
N GLU A 85 -19.93 30.04 -14.97
CA GLU A 85 -19.20 31.17 -15.57
C GLU A 85 -19.43 31.31 -17.08
N ILE A 86 -19.53 30.20 -17.82
CA ILE A 86 -19.86 30.21 -19.26
C ILE A 86 -21.27 30.76 -19.51
N SER A 87 -22.22 30.43 -18.63
CA SER A 87 -23.61 30.91 -18.74
C SER A 87 -23.73 32.42 -18.48
N VAL A 88 -22.97 32.96 -17.53
CA VAL A 88 -23.01 34.41 -17.21
C VAL A 88 -22.31 35.27 -18.28
N VAL A 89 -21.32 34.72 -18.99
CA VAL A 89 -20.62 35.43 -20.08
C VAL A 89 -21.47 35.50 -21.36
N SER A 90 -22.35 34.53 -21.59
CA SER A 90 -23.20 34.50 -22.80
C SER A 90 -24.40 35.46 -22.75
N GLU A 91 -24.65 36.11 -21.62
CA GLU A 91 -25.80 37.02 -21.40
C GLU A 91 -25.43 38.52 -21.51
N LYS A 92 -24.20 38.83 -21.96
CA LYS A 92 -23.72 40.18 -22.30
C LYS A 92 -23.45 40.32 -23.79
#